data_AF-A0A2R7KYQ9-F1
#
_entry.id   AF-A0A2R7KYQ9-F1
#
_cell.length_a   1.000
_cell.length_b   1.000
_cell.length_c   1.000
_cell.angle_alpha   90.00
_cell.angle_beta   90.00
_cell.angle_gamma   90.00
#
_symmetry.space_group_name_H-M   'P 1'
#
loop_
_entity.id
_entity.type
_entity.pdbx_description
1 polymer ?
#
loop_
_entity_poly.entity_id
_entity_poly.type
_entity_poly.pdbx_seq_one_letter_code
_entity_poly.pdbx_strand_id
1 'polypeptide(L)'
;IEQAAVGGMMEIEAGNDALQRSKNPKIKQLAQVIVNDHTKANQELDSIARNKGLKLPSAYPIEEQKQISALKELNATSFDHNYLGMMVKDHILTLEKFRLAAKYEDPDIKAFALKTIPVLESHYAKANALDSLYIKQKVNNGDDLLNIDKSSKKPH
;
A
#
# COMPACT_ATOMS: atom_id res chain seq x y z
N ILE A 1 0.53 -17.14 -0.05
CA ILE A 1 0.94 -16.95 1.36
C ILE A 1 2.17 -16.04 1.42
N GLU A 2 3.34 -16.47 0.93
CA GLU A 2 4.57 -15.65 0.98
C GLU A 2 4.38 -14.23 0.42
N GLN A 3 3.74 -14.08 -0.74
CA GLN A 3 3.45 -12.77 -1.32
C GLN A 3 2.62 -11.86 -0.41
N ALA A 4 1.66 -12.41 0.34
CA ALA A 4 0.84 -11.64 1.27
C ALA A 4 1.65 -11.25 2.52
N ALA A 5 2.53 -12.13 3.00
CA ALA A 5 3.43 -11.82 4.11
C ALA A 5 4.43 -10.70 3.73
N VAL A 6 5.03 -10.79 2.54
CA VAL A 6 5.94 -9.78 2.00
C VAL A 6 5.24 -8.44 1.85
N GLY A 7 4.08 -8.40 1.18
CA GLY A 7 3.29 -7.17 1.01
C GLY A 7 2.91 -6.55 2.36
N GLY A 8 2.42 -7.36 3.30
CA GLY A 8 2.07 -6.87 4.63
C GLY A 8 3.26 -6.30 5.41
N MET A 9 4.45 -6.89 5.31
CA MET A 9 5.66 -6.31 5.92
C MET A 9 6.03 -4.95 5.33
N MET A 10 5.95 -4.82 3.99
CA MET A 10 6.24 -3.56 3.30
C MET A 10 5.26 -2.45 3.70
N GLU A 11 3.96 -2.76 3.75
CA GLU A 11 2.93 -1.76 4.08
C GLU A 11 2.99 -1.33 5.55
N ILE A 12 3.41 -2.22 6.46
CA ILE A 12 3.73 -1.85 7.84
C ILE A 12 4.90 -0.85 7.88
N GLU A 13 5.97 -1.11 7.14
CA GLU A 13 7.13 -0.20 7.12
C GLU A 13 6.76 1.16 6.52
N ALA A 14 6.11 1.16 5.35
CA ALA A 14 5.66 2.39 4.70
C ALA A 14 4.69 3.19 5.59
N GLY A 15 3.80 2.50 6.30
CA GLY A 15 2.89 3.13 7.27
C GLY A 15 3.66 3.76 8.45
N ASN A 16 4.65 3.08 9.00
CA ASN A 16 5.49 3.64 10.07
C ASN A 16 6.28 4.87 9.61
N ASP A 17 6.76 4.89 8.37
CA ASP A 17 7.38 6.07 7.79
C ASP A 17 6.37 7.23 7.65
N ALA A 18 5.15 6.93 7.19
CA ALA A 18 4.10 7.94 7.04
C ALA A 18 3.70 8.56 8.39
N LEU A 19 3.64 7.77 9.47
CA LEU A 19 3.38 8.26 10.82
C LEU A 19 4.45 9.26 11.30
N GLN A 20 5.70 9.03 10.93
CA GLN A 20 6.84 9.88 11.31
C GLN A 20 6.92 11.14 10.43
N ARG A 21 6.73 11.00 9.12
CA ARG A 21 7.10 12.03 8.14
C ARG A 21 5.95 12.91 7.69
N SER A 22 4.74 12.36 7.60
CA SER A 22 3.60 13.13 7.11
C SER A 22 3.27 14.27 8.06
N LYS A 23 2.86 15.42 7.52
CA LYS A 23 2.25 16.50 8.32
C LYS A 23 0.73 16.48 8.23
N ASN A 24 0.16 15.63 7.38
CA ASN A 24 -1.27 15.53 7.16
C ASN A 24 -1.90 14.54 8.17
N PRO A 25 -2.80 15.01 9.07
CA PRO A 25 -3.39 14.14 10.08
C PRO A 25 -4.21 12.99 9.47
N LYS A 26 -4.81 13.19 8.28
CA LYS A 26 -5.59 12.13 7.62
C LYS A 26 -4.69 11.01 7.07
N ILE A 27 -3.49 11.36 6.56
CA ILE A 27 -2.51 10.39 6.09
C ILE A 27 -1.95 9.60 7.28
N LYS A 28 -1.65 10.27 8.40
CA LYS A 28 -1.25 9.57 9.64
C LYS A 28 -2.33 8.61 10.14
N GLN A 29 -3.60 9.02 10.10
CA GLN A 29 -4.70 8.15 10.50
C GLN A 29 -4.81 6.91 9.59
N LEU A 30 -4.69 7.09 8.27
CA LEU A 30 -4.66 5.97 7.33
C LEU A 30 -3.48 5.03 7.63
N ALA A 31 -2.28 5.60 7.79
CA ALA A 31 -1.07 4.84 8.08
C ALA A 31 -1.19 4.03 9.38
N GLN A 32 -1.76 4.60 10.44
CA GLN A 32 -1.98 3.89 11.70
C GLN A 32 -2.90 2.68 11.53
N VAL A 33 -3.98 2.83 10.74
CA VAL A 33 -4.92 1.74 10.47
C VAL A 33 -4.24 0.64 9.65
N ILE A 34 -3.48 0.99 8.62
CA ILE A 34 -2.70 0.04 7.82
C ILE A 34 -1.72 -0.75 8.69
N VAL A 35 -0.89 -0.06 9.49
CA VAL A 35 0.07 -0.73 10.39
C VAL A 35 -0.64 -1.72 11.30
N ASN A 36 -1.74 -1.32 11.92
CA ASN A 36 -2.47 -2.17 12.86
C ASN A 36 -3.09 -3.39 12.19
N ASP A 37 -3.74 -3.19 11.05
CA ASP A 37 -4.48 -4.25 10.37
C ASP A 37 -3.54 -5.24 9.69
N HIS A 38 -2.48 -4.76 9.03
CA HIS A 38 -1.48 -5.62 8.41
C HIS A 38 -0.63 -6.37 9.45
N THR A 39 -0.36 -5.78 10.61
CA THR A 39 0.30 -6.50 11.72
C THR A 39 -0.54 -7.71 12.16
N LYS A 40 -1.85 -7.52 12.36
CA LYS A 40 -2.76 -8.62 12.73
C LYS A 40 -2.86 -9.67 11.63
N ALA A 41 -3.01 -9.24 10.38
CA ALA A 41 -3.08 -10.14 9.23
C ALA A 41 -1.80 -10.98 9.08
N ASN A 42 -0.63 -10.38 9.28
CA ASN A 42 0.65 -11.10 9.21
C ASN A 42 0.80 -12.13 10.34
N GLN A 43 0.35 -11.83 11.56
CA GLN A 43 0.36 -12.78 12.67
C GLN A 43 -0.56 -13.99 12.41
N GLU A 44 -1.74 -13.74 11.85
CA GLU A 44 -2.68 -14.81 11.46
C GLU A 44 -2.10 -15.66 10.31
N LEU A 45 -1.51 -15.01 9.30
CA LEU A 45 -0.89 -15.69 8.17
C LEU A 45 0.33 -16.53 8.57
N ASP A 46 1.15 -16.05 9.50
CA ASP A 46 2.25 -16.81 10.12
C ASP A 46 1.75 -18.05 10.86
N SER A 47 0.64 -17.93 11.60
CA SER A 47 0.00 -19.08 12.26
C SER A 47 -0.48 -20.12 11.24
N ILE A 48 -1.13 -19.68 10.16
CA ILE A 48 -1.58 -20.55 9.07
C ILE A 48 -0.39 -21.25 8.39
N ALA A 49 0.67 -20.49 8.10
CA ALA A 49 1.87 -21.02 7.47
C ALA A 49 2.53 -22.11 8.33
N ARG A 50 2.70 -21.87 9.63
CA ARG A 50 3.26 -22.85 10.58
C ARG A 50 2.44 -24.13 10.65
N ASN A 51 1.11 -24.01 10.71
CA ASN A 51 0.22 -25.18 10.73
C ASN A 51 0.32 -26.02 9.45
N LYS A 52 0.73 -25.40 8.34
CA LYS A 52 0.95 -26.06 7.04
C LYS A 52 2.40 -26.48 6.82
N GLY A 53 3.30 -26.31 7.80
CA GLY A 53 4.72 -26.63 7.68
C GLY A 53 5.49 -25.70 6.74
N LEU A 54 4.94 -24.52 6.44
CA LEU A 54 5.56 -23.52 5.57
C LEU A 54 6.36 -22.52 6.41
N LYS A 55 7.52 -22.12 5.89
CA LYS A 55 8.35 -21.07 6.48
C LYS A 55 8.15 -19.77 5.71
N LEU A 56 7.70 -18.72 6.40
CA LEU A 56 7.57 -17.41 5.79
C LEU A 56 8.91 -16.68 5.74
N PRO A 57 9.10 -15.79 4.74
CA PRO A 57 10.21 -14.85 4.74
C PRO A 57 10.18 -13.97 5.99
N SER A 58 11.34 -13.74 6.60
CA SER A 58 11.51 -12.80 7.73
C SER A 58 11.80 -11.37 7.29
N ALA A 59 12.02 -11.17 5.99
CA ALA A 59 12.27 -9.89 5.36
C ALA A 59 11.73 -9.93 3.93
N TYR A 60 11.37 -8.77 3.40
CA TYR A 60 11.01 -8.61 1.99
C TYR A 60 12.29 -8.44 1.14
N PRO A 61 12.28 -8.84 -0.16
CA PRO A 61 13.48 -8.84 -0.98
C PRO A 61 14.10 -7.45 -1.21
N ILE A 62 15.37 -7.44 -1.63
CA ILE A 62 16.18 -6.21 -1.75
C ILE A 62 15.56 -5.21 -2.73
N GLU A 63 14.90 -5.67 -3.79
CA GLU A 63 14.29 -4.77 -4.77
C GLU A 63 13.10 -4.01 -4.17
N GLU A 64 12.30 -4.66 -3.32
CA GLU A 64 11.25 -4.00 -2.54
C GLU A 64 11.83 -3.00 -1.50
N GLN A 65 13.00 -3.29 -0.92
CA GLN A 65 13.72 -2.35 -0.03
C GLN A 65 14.12 -1.06 -0.74
N LYS A 66 14.46 -1.13 -2.03
CA LYS A 66 14.79 0.09 -2.81
C LYS A 66 13.58 0.99 -2.98
N GLN A 67 12.39 0.42 -3.19
CA GLN A 67 11.17 1.23 -3.36
C GLN A 67 10.84 1.99 -2.07
N ILE A 68 10.88 1.32 -0.91
CA ILE A 68 10.67 1.97 0.38
C ILE A 68 11.77 2.99 0.67
N SER A 69 13.03 2.67 0.37
CA SER A 69 14.16 3.61 0.55
C SER A 69 14.00 4.86 -0.31
N ALA A 70 13.58 4.72 -1.57
CA ALA A 70 13.34 5.85 -2.46
C ALA A 70 12.24 6.78 -1.93
N LEU A 71 11.20 6.24 -1.28
CA LEU A 71 10.19 7.06 -0.60
C LEU A 71 10.79 7.90 0.53
N LYS A 72 11.71 7.32 1.32
CA LYS A 72 12.33 7.99 2.49
C LYS A 72 13.15 9.23 2.12
N GLU A 73 13.68 9.29 0.90
CA GLU A 73 14.46 10.43 0.39
C GLU A 73 13.59 11.62 -0.06
N LEU A 74 12.28 11.42 -0.25
CA LEU A 74 11.38 12.46 -0.72
C LEU A 74 11.06 13.48 0.38
N ASN A 75 10.92 14.76 0.05
CA ASN A 75 10.35 15.73 1.00
C ASN A 75 8.93 15.29 1.46
N ALA A 76 8.45 15.80 2.60
CA ALA A 76 7.19 15.35 3.21
C ALA A 76 5.98 15.42 2.26
N THR A 77 5.89 16.49 1.46
CA THR A 77 4.81 16.70 0.49
C THR A 77 4.86 15.65 -0.62
N SER A 78 6.02 15.46 -1.26
CA SER A 78 6.20 14.43 -2.29
C SER A 78 6.04 13.01 -1.74
N PHE A 79 6.47 12.77 -0.50
CA PHE A 79 6.27 11.51 0.20
C PHE A 79 4.78 11.19 0.33
N ASP A 80 3.97 12.12 0.83
CA ASP A 80 2.53 11.92 1.05
C ASP A 80 1.84 11.45 -0.24
N HIS A 81 2.15 12.07 -1.39
CA HIS A 81 1.57 11.67 -2.68
C HIS A 81 2.03 10.28 -3.14
N ASN A 82 3.34 10.00 -3.06
CA ASN A 82 3.86 8.71 -3.50
C ASN A 82 3.42 7.56 -2.58
N TYR A 83 3.30 7.81 -1.28
CA TYR A 83 2.74 6.87 -0.32
C TYR A 83 1.28 6.54 -0.68
N LEU A 84 0.43 7.54 -0.92
CA LEU A 84 -0.96 7.33 -1.29
C LEU A 84 -1.10 6.59 -2.63
N GLY A 85 -0.31 6.98 -3.65
CA GLY A 85 -0.29 6.30 -4.94
C GLY A 85 0.14 4.83 -4.84
N MET A 86 1.15 4.53 -4.01
CA MET A 86 1.57 3.16 -3.71
C MET A 86 0.44 2.37 -3.04
N MET A 87 -0.19 2.91 -1.98
CA MET A 87 -1.31 2.25 -1.30
C MET A 87 -2.46 1.94 -2.25
N VAL A 88 -2.84 2.87 -3.13
CA VAL A 88 -3.90 2.66 -4.12
C VAL A 88 -3.53 1.51 -5.07
N LYS A 89 -2.32 1.53 -5.64
CA LYS A 89 -1.87 0.52 -6.60
C LYS A 89 -1.75 -0.85 -5.96
N ASP A 90 -1.09 -0.94 -4.81
CA ASP A 90 -0.80 -2.22 -4.15
C ASP A 90 -2.08 -2.89 -3.63
N HIS A 91 -3.03 -2.11 -3.13
CA HIS A 91 -4.31 -2.66 -2.69
C HIS A 91 -5.17 -3.19 -3.85
N ILE A 92 -5.13 -2.58 -5.04
CA ILE A 92 -5.82 -3.13 -6.23
C ILE A 92 -5.27 -4.53 -6.55
N LEU A 93 -3.94 -4.65 -6.67
CA LEU A 93 -3.28 -5.90 -7.01
C LEU A 93 -3.48 -6.96 -5.91
N THR A 94 -3.46 -6.52 -4.65
CA THR A 94 -3.67 -7.41 -3.50
C THR A 94 -5.12 -7.90 -3.44
N LEU A 95 -6.10 -7.04 -3.68
CA LEU A 95 -7.52 -7.43 -3.74
C LEU A 95 -7.79 -8.49 -4.82
N GLU A 96 -7.16 -8.38 -5.99
CA GLU A 96 -7.26 -9.41 -7.03
C GLU A 96 -6.75 -10.77 -6.55
N LYS A 97 -5.57 -10.79 -5.91
CA LYS A 97 -4.99 -12.01 -5.34
C LYS A 97 -5.84 -12.60 -4.22
N PHE A 98 -6.39 -11.76 -3.34
CA PHE A 98 -7.24 -12.20 -2.24
C PHE A 98 -8.60 -12.73 -2.74
N ARG A 99 -9.20 -12.09 -3.76
CA ARG A 99 -10.43 -12.60 -4.40
C ARG A 99 -10.21 -13.95 -5.10
N LEU A 100 -9.01 -14.20 -5.63
CA LEU A 100 -8.62 -15.50 -6.14
C LEU A 100 -8.46 -16.53 -5.00
N ALA A 101 -7.73 -16.17 -3.94
CA ALA A 101 -7.53 -17.03 -2.78
C ALA A 101 -8.84 -17.39 -2.05
N ALA A 102 -9.84 -16.51 -2.07
CA ALA A 102 -11.19 -16.77 -1.56
C ALA A 102 -11.95 -17.89 -2.30
N LYS A 103 -11.42 -18.35 -3.45
CA LYS A 103 -11.96 -19.47 -4.23
C LYS A 103 -11.15 -20.76 -4.08
N TYR A 104 -10.08 -20.75 -3.30
CA TYR A 104 -9.25 -21.94 -3.11
C TYR A 104 -9.98 -23.02 -2.31
N GLU A 105 -9.59 -24.27 -2.52
CA GLU A 105 -10.12 -25.43 -1.78
C GLU A 105 -9.60 -25.46 -0.35
N ASP A 106 -8.39 -24.96 -0.11
CA ASP A 106 -7.79 -24.89 1.21
C ASP A 106 -8.64 -23.98 2.13
N PRO A 107 -9.28 -24.54 3.18
CA PRO A 107 -10.24 -23.80 4.00
C PRO A 107 -9.60 -22.68 4.81
N ASP A 108 -8.35 -22.83 5.26
CA ASP A 108 -7.66 -21.81 6.05
C ASP A 108 -7.30 -20.61 5.18
N ILE A 109 -6.81 -20.87 3.97
CA ILE A 109 -6.45 -19.82 3.01
C ILE A 109 -7.69 -19.09 2.51
N LYS A 110 -8.76 -19.84 2.23
CA LYS A 110 -10.05 -19.26 1.86
C LYS A 110 -10.62 -18.37 2.96
N ALA A 111 -10.62 -18.85 4.21
CA ALA A 111 -11.14 -18.10 5.35
C ALA A 111 -10.32 -16.82 5.60
N PHE A 112 -9.00 -16.93 5.60
CA PHE A 112 -8.10 -15.78 5.72
C PHE A 112 -8.35 -14.73 4.64
N ALA A 113 -8.50 -15.18 3.38
CA ALA A 113 -8.76 -14.29 2.26
C ALA A 113 -10.10 -13.55 2.42
N LEU A 114 -11.19 -14.27 2.69
CA LEU A 114 -12.53 -13.70 2.87
C LEU A 114 -12.59 -12.68 4.01
N LYS A 115 -11.89 -12.96 5.11
CA LYS A 115 -11.81 -12.06 6.27
C LYS A 115 -11.03 -10.77 5.96
N THR A 116 -10.02 -10.85 5.11
CA THR A 116 -9.09 -9.74 4.85
C THR A 116 -9.56 -8.82 3.73
N ILE A 117 -10.32 -9.33 2.74
CA ILE A 117 -10.87 -8.53 1.64
C ILE A 117 -11.55 -7.22 2.09
N PRO A 118 -12.52 -7.22 3.03
CA PRO A 118 -13.21 -5.97 3.41
C PRO A 118 -12.27 -4.94 4.07
N VAL A 119 -11.19 -5.40 4.71
CA VAL A 119 -10.16 -4.53 5.29
C VAL A 119 -9.36 -3.85 4.17
N LEU A 120 -8.90 -4.62 3.20
CA LEU A 120 -8.17 -4.11 2.04
C LEU A 120 -9.03 -3.15 1.19
N GLU A 121 -10.33 -3.44 1.02
CA GLU A 121 -11.27 -2.54 0.33
C GLU A 121 -11.42 -1.19 1.06
N SER A 122 -11.47 -1.24 2.40
CA SER A 122 -11.53 -0.03 3.24
C SER A 122 -10.25 0.79 3.15
N HIS A 123 -9.07 0.16 3.17
CA HIS A 123 -7.78 0.84 3.00
C HIS A 123 -7.68 1.48 1.62
N TYR A 124 -7.99 0.75 0.55
CA TYR A 124 -8.03 1.25 -0.82
C TYR A 124 -8.93 2.48 -0.94
N ALA A 125 -10.16 2.41 -0.43
CA ALA A 125 -11.13 3.50 -0.53
C ALA A 125 -10.61 4.77 0.16
N LYS A 126 -10.01 4.63 1.35
CA LYS A 126 -9.42 5.76 2.09
C LYS A 126 -8.20 6.34 1.35
N ALA A 127 -7.30 5.49 0.87
CA ALA A 127 -6.11 5.93 0.13
C ALA A 127 -6.51 6.68 -1.14
N ASN A 128 -7.42 6.12 -1.93
CA ASN A 128 -7.90 6.71 -3.19
C ASN A 128 -8.62 8.05 -2.97
N ALA A 129 -9.43 8.15 -1.89
CA ALA A 129 -10.09 9.40 -1.54
C ALA A 129 -9.09 10.49 -1.14
N LEU A 130 -8.05 10.13 -0.37
CA LEU A 130 -6.99 11.07 0.02
C LEU A 130 -6.13 11.49 -1.17
N ASP A 131 -5.76 10.56 -2.06
CA ASP A 131 -4.98 10.85 -3.25
C ASP A 131 -5.73 11.80 -4.19
N SER A 132 -7.02 11.51 -4.43
CA SER A 132 -7.90 12.37 -5.24
C SER A 132 -8.02 13.79 -4.67
N LEU A 133 -8.11 13.94 -3.35
CA LEU A 133 -8.14 15.25 -2.69
C LEU A 133 -6.80 15.98 -2.83
N TYR A 134 -5.70 15.24 -2.69
CA TYR A 134 -4.35 15.79 -2.82
C TYR A 134 -4.09 16.34 -4.23
N ILE A 135 -4.46 15.59 -5.27
CA ILE A 135 -4.36 16.02 -6.67
C ILE A 135 -5.21 17.27 -6.93
N LYS A 136 -6.48 17.28 -6.47
CA LYS A 136 -7.37 18.45 -6.64
C LYS A 136 -6.82 19.71 -5.95
N GLN A 137 -6.21 19.58 -4.77
CA GLN A 137 -5.61 20.72 -4.08
C GLN A 137 -4.41 21.29 -4.84
N LYS A 138 -3.55 20.45 -5.43
CA LYS A 138 -2.44 20.93 -6.28
C LYS A 138 -2.93 21.66 -7.53
N VAL A 139 -3.91 21.10 -8.23
CA VAL A 139 -4.50 21.74 -9.43
C VAL A 139 -5.11 23.10 -9.09
N ASN A 140 -5.83 23.21 -7.96
CA ASN A 140 -6.44 24.47 -7.53
C ASN A 140 -5.42 25.51 -7.02
N ASN A 141 -4.24 25.08 -6.55
CA ASN A 141 -3.18 25.96 -6.07
C ASN A 141 -2.23 26.44 -7.19
N GLY A 142 -2.49 26.08 -8.46
CA GLY A 142 -1.69 26.52 -9.61
C GLY A 142 -0.38 25.75 -9.81
N ASP A 143 -0.12 24.72 -9.00
CA ASP A 143 1.00 23.79 -9.19
C ASP A 143 0.60 22.73 -10.25
N ASP A 144 0.45 23.19 -11.49
CA ASP A 144 0.16 22.35 -12.64
C ASP A 144 1.40 21.50 -12.96
N LEU A 145 1.55 20.36 -12.27
CA LEU A 145 2.64 19.41 -12.48
C LEU A 145 2.42 18.50 -13.71
N LEU A 146 1.46 18.82 -14.57
CA LEU A 146 1.49 18.36 -15.95
C LEU A 146 2.41 19.25 -16.80
N ASN A 147 3.67 19.40 -16.36
CA ASN A 147 4.76 19.69 -17.28
C ASN A 147 5.20 18.38 -17.97
N ILE A 148 4.20 17.63 -18.47
CA ILE A 148 4.43 16.64 -19.51
C ILE A 148 4.71 17.45 -20.76
N ASP A 149 6.00 17.74 -20.92
CA ASP A 149 6.66 18.08 -22.16
C ASP A 149 5.76 18.68 -23.27
N LYS A 150 5.60 20.00 -23.26
CA LYS A 150 5.11 20.76 -24.42
C LYS A 150 6.20 20.97 -25.49
N SER A 151 7.24 20.14 -25.60
CA SER A 151 8.23 20.21 -26.69
C SER A 151 7.80 19.53 -28.00
N SER A 152 6.51 19.30 -28.23
CA SER A 152 6.03 18.76 -29.51
C SER A 152 4.90 19.57 -30.16
N LYS A 153 5.00 20.90 -30.14
CA LYS A 153 4.41 21.81 -31.15
C LYS A 153 5.35 23.02 -31.23
N LYS A 154 5.97 23.41 -32.34
CA LYS A 154 5.45 23.64 -33.73
C LYS A 154 6.63 24.30 -34.54
N PRO A 155 6.47 24.84 -35.76
CA PRO A 155 6.28 24.26 -37.10
C PRO A 155 7.33 24.79 -38.13
N HIS A 156 7.13 24.46 -39.41
CA HIS A 156 7.80 24.89 -40.67
C HIS A 156 8.97 24.06 -41.17
#